data_AF-A0A6N6T9G1-F1
#
_entry.id   AF-A0A6N6T9G1-F1
#
_cell.length_a   1.000
_cell.length_b   1.000
_cell.length_c   1.000
_cell.angle_alpha   90.00
_cell.angle_beta   90.00
_cell.angle_gamma   90.00
#
_symmetry.space_group_name_H-M   'P 1'
#
loop_
_entity.id
_entity.type
_entity.pdbx_description
1 polymer ?
#
loop_
_entity_poly.entity_id
_entity_poly.type
_entity_poly.pdbx_seq_one_letter_code
_entity_poly.pdbx_strand_id
1 'polypeptide(L)'
;MTNRKNRYTKLIEDIFDQNYREDAEEVAFKRDDLVKTAEKFGIKLPKNLGDVVYSFRYRANLPASIRQRAPAGLEWVIRPMGQANYQFSLASMPRIIPNSLLVETKIPDATPGIIARYAFNVAISDEKHYRLVPPEQLTDEDLANYRDRVKSPQRSE
;
A
#
# COMPACT_ATOMS: atom_id res chain seq x y z
N MET A 1 21.12 -10.56 5.30
CA MET A 1 20.13 -9.75 4.55
C MET A 1 18.80 -9.75 5.29
N THR A 2 18.48 -8.73 6.07
CA THR A 2 17.20 -8.66 6.82
C THR A 2 16.14 -7.95 5.98
N ASN A 3 15.21 -8.75 5.43
CA ASN A 3 14.10 -8.31 4.60
C ASN A 3 13.24 -7.26 5.34
N ARG A 4 12.93 -6.12 4.68
CA ARG A 4 12.17 -5.00 5.26
C ARG A 4 10.77 -5.42 5.75
N LYS A 5 10.13 -6.38 5.08
CA LYS A 5 8.86 -6.98 5.53
C LYS A 5 8.99 -7.63 6.91
N ASN A 6 10.12 -8.27 7.19
CA ASN A 6 10.39 -8.94 8.47
C ASN A 6 10.54 -7.92 9.62
N ARG A 7 11.14 -6.76 9.35
CA ARG A 7 11.28 -5.67 10.35
C ARG A 7 9.93 -5.11 10.80
N TYR A 8 9.05 -4.74 9.86
CA TYR A 8 7.75 -4.14 10.19
C TYR A 8 6.84 -5.14 10.91
N THR A 9 6.88 -6.39 10.49
CA THR A 9 6.17 -7.51 11.13
C THR A 9 6.58 -7.59 12.60
N LYS A 10 7.88 -7.71 12.86
CA LYS A 10 8.40 -7.84 14.24
C LYS A 10 8.02 -6.68 15.16
N LEU A 11 7.99 -5.45 14.65
CA LEU A 11 7.57 -4.29 15.45
C LEU A 11 6.10 -4.39 15.86
N ILE A 12 5.22 -4.74 14.93
CA ILE A 12 3.77 -4.79 15.17
C ILE A 12 3.38 -6.00 16.03
N GLU A 13 4.05 -7.15 15.85
CA GLU A 13 3.87 -8.32 16.71
C GLU A 13 4.18 -7.99 18.17
N ASP A 14 5.37 -7.44 18.43
CA ASP A 14 5.80 -7.18 19.80
C ASP A 14 4.95 -6.08 20.48
N ILE A 15 4.52 -5.05 19.75
CA ILE A 15 3.61 -4.02 20.28
C ILE A 15 2.24 -4.62 20.61
N PHE A 16 1.71 -5.48 19.75
CA PHE A 16 0.45 -6.15 20.01
C PHE A 16 0.56 -7.04 21.25
N ASP A 17 1.61 -7.87 21.33
CA ASP A 17 1.84 -8.81 22.43
C ASP A 17 2.01 -8.12 23.79
N GLN A 18 2.65 -6.95 23.83
CA GLN A 18 2.82 -6.19 25.07
C GLN A 18 1.50 -5.68 25.66
N ASN A 19 0.52 -5.37 24.82
CA ASN A 19 -0.71 -4.68 25.22
C ASN A 19 -1.95 -5.58 25.13
N TYR A 20 -1.86 -6.75 24.49
CA TYR A 20 -2.96 -7.69 24.32
C TYR A 20 -3.26 -8.44 25.62
N ARG A 21 -4.55 -8.69 25.83
CA ARG A 21 -5.08 -9.54 26.90
C ARG A 21 -6.07 -10.54 26.29
N GLU A 22 -6.21 -11.70 26.91
CA GLU A 22 -7.27 -12.65 26.52
C GLU A 22 -8.62 -11.93 26.52
N ASP A 23 -9.43 -12.19 25.49
CA ASP A 23 -10.74 -11.56 25.21
C ASP A 23 -10.73 -10.05 24.90
N ALA A 24 -9.56 -9.44 24.69
CA ALA A 24 -9.52 -8.06 24.21
C ALA A 24 -10.10 -7.96 22.79
N GLU A 25 -11.05 -7.05 22.60
CA GLU A 25 -11.55 -6.65 21.26
C GLU A 25 -10.76 -5.48 20.67
N GLU A 26 -10.01 -4.79 21.52
CA GLU A 26 -9.28 -3.57 21.23
C GLU A 26 -7.93 -3.53 21.94
N VAL A 27 -6.88 -3.13 21.23
CA VAL A 27 -5.52 -2.98 21.78
C VAL A 27 -4.93 -1.64 21.33
N ALA A 28 -4.81 -0.69 22.26
CA ALA A 28 -4.27 0.63 21.96
C ALA A 28 -2.73 0.63 21.89
N PHE A 29 -2.16 1.47 21.05
CA PHE A 29 -0.72 1.75 21.00
C PHE A 29 -0.43 3.14 20.42
N LYS A 30 0.74 3.68 20.75
CA LYS A 30 1.20 4.99 20.27
C LYS A 30 2.26 4.84 19.19
N ARG A 31 2.44 5.89 18.39
CA ARG A 31 3.56 5.99 17.44
C ARG A 31 4.91 5.79 18.14
N ASP A 32 5.06 6.31 19.35
CA ASP A 32 6.31 6.19 20.13
C ASP A 32 6.62 4.75 20.53
N ASP A 33 5.62 3.87 20.61
CA ASP A 33 5.84 2.46 20.92
C ASP A 33 6.55 1.74 19.75
N LEU A 34 6.40 2.23 18.51
CA LEU A 34 7.22 1.78 17.38
C LEU A 34 8.69 2.14 17.56
N VAL A 35 8.98 3.30 18.16
CA VAL A 35 10.35 3.76 18.41
C VAL A 35 10.99 2.89 19.49
N LYS A 36 10.33 2.77 20.65
CA LYS A 36 10.80 1.96 21.78
C LYS A 36 11.04 0.50 21.37
N THR A 37 10.11 -0.06 20.60
CA THR A 37 10.22 -1.45 20.13
C THR A 37 11.36 -1.63 19.13
N ALA A 38 11.60 -0.64 18.27
CA ALA A 38 12.72 -0.70 17.35
C ALA A 38 14.07 -0.59 18.06
N GLU A 39 14.17 0.27 19.08
CA GLU A 39 15.36 0.37 19.94
C GLU A 39 15.64 -0.95 20.67
N LYS A 40 14.60 -1.55 21.28
CA LYS A 40 14.65 -2.87 21.94
C LYS A 40 15.23 -3.95 21.03
N PHE A 41 14.89 -3.93 19.74
CA PHE A 41 15.36 -4.93 18.78
C PHE A 41 16.58 -4.50 17.94
N GLY A 42 17.16 -3.32 18.19
CA GLY A 42 18.25 -2.78 17.37
C GLY A 42 17.87 -2.59 15.90
N ILE A 43 16.59 -2.35 15.61
CA ILE A 43 16.08 -2.20 14.25
C ILE A 43 16.26 -0.75 13.82
N LYS A 44 17.02 -0.53 12.73
CA LYS A 44 17.10 0.78 12.10
C LYS A 44 15.73 1.18 11.54
N LEU A 45 15.13 2.21 12.14
CA LEU A 45 13.84 2.75 11.76
C LEU A 45 13.84 3.36 10.36
N PRO A 46 12.75 3.23 9.59
CA PRO A 46 12.57 3.99 8.36
C PRO A 46 12.42 5.49 8.69
N LYS A 47 12.77 6.37 7.74
CA LYS A 47 12.62 7.83 7.89
C LYS A 47 11.17 8.26 8.21
N ASN A 48 10.18 7.45 7.81
CA ASN A 48 8.78 7.66 8.14
C ASN A 48 8.22 6.45 8.90
N LEU A 49 8.05 6.58 10.22
CA LEU A 49 7.47 5.53 11.06
C LEU A 49 6.01 5.22 10.70
N GLY A 50 5.31 6.17 10.08
CA GLY A 50 3.92 5.98 9.65
C GLY A 50 3.79 4.93 8.55
N ASP A 51 4.87 4.63 7.83
CA ASP A 51 4.92 3.59 6.80
C ASP A 51 4.62 2.19 7.38
N VAL A 52 4.97 1.95 8.65
CA VAL A 52 4.67 0.67 9.32
C VAL A 52 3.17 0.50 9.46
N VAL A 53 2.49 1.47 10.09
CA VAL A 53 1.03 1.43 10.30
C VAL A 53 0.30 1.44 8.96
N TYR A 54 0.72 2.30 8.03
CA TYR A 54 0.11 2.39 6.69
C TYR A 54 0.21 1.07 5.92
N SER A 55 1.34 0.37 6.00
CA SER A 55 1.53 -0.94 5.37
C SER A 55 0.45 -1.93 5.83
N PHE A 56 0.23 -2.07 7.13
CA PHE A 56 -0.73 -3.05 7.66
C PHE A 56 -2.20 -2.62 7.58
N ARG A 57 -2.46 -1.33 7.37
CA ARG A 57 -3.83 -0.85 7.14
C ARG A 57 -4.32 -1.09 5.72
N TYR A 58 -3.41 -1.12 4.74
CA TYR A 58 -3.81 -1.03 3.32
C TYR A 58 -3.05 -1.91 2.34
N ARG A 59 -1.82 -2.35 2.68
CA ARG A 59 -0.92 -3.00 1.70
C ARG A 59 -0.52 -4.42 2.05
N ALA A 60 -0.51 -4.76 3.34
CA ALA A 60 -0.07 -6.06 3.84
C ALA A 60 -1.03 -6.54 4.91
N ASN A 61 -1.22 -7.85 4.99
CA ASN A 61 -1.96 -8.46 6.08
C ASN A 61 -1.16 -8.32 7.38
N LEU A 62 -1.85 -8.18 8.51
CA LEU A 62 -1.24 -8.30 9.83
C LEU A 62 -0.53 -9.65 9.97
N PRO A 63 0.53 -9.77 10.78
CA PRO A 63 1.23 -11.03 11.05
C PRO A 63 0.30 -12.17 11.50
N ALA A 64 0.64 -13.41 11.16
CA ALA A 64 -0.21 -14.57 11.45
C ALA A 64 -0.48 -14.76 12.95
N SER A 65 0.52 -14.47 13.79
CA SER A 65 0.45 -14.46 15.26
C SER A 65 -0.68 -13.57 15.79
N ILE A 66 -0.92 -12.41 15.16
CA ILE A 66 -2.00 -11.50 15.52
C ILE A 66 -3.33 -12.00 14.92
N ARG A 67 -3.35 -12.34 13.62
CA ARG A 67 -4.58 -12.76 12.94
C ARG A 67 -5.23 -13.99 13.58
N GLN A 68 -4.44 -14.94 14.07
CA GLN A 68 -4.93 -16.16 14.72
C GLN A 68 -5.59 -15.91 16.08
N ARG A 69 -5.37 -14.74 16.69
CA ARG A 69 -6.04 -14.33 17.94
C ARG A 69 -7.41 -13.69 17.71
N ALA A 70 -7.84 -13.55 16.45
CA ALA A 70 -9.20 -13.09 16.15
C ALA A 70 -10.18 -14.27 16.29
N PRO A 71 -11.36 -14.06 16.93
CA PRO A 71 -12.45 -15.02 16.92
C PRO A 71 -12.95 -15.32 15.49
N ALA A 72 -13.65 -16.44 15.32
CA ALA A 72 -14.19 -16.84 14.03
C ALA A 72 -15.12 -15.76 13.44
N GLY A 73 -14.87 -15.38 12.18
CA GLY A 73 -15.65 -14.36 11.46
C GLY A 73 -15.20 -12.92 11.69
N LEU A 74 -14.20 -12.69 12.55
CA LEU A 74 -13.59 -11.39 12.79
C LEU A 74 -12.13 -11.38 12.35
N GLU A 75 -11.60 -10.19 12.10
CA GLU A 75 -10.18 -9.95 11.83
C GLU A 75 -9.70 -8.72 12.59
N TRP A 76 -8.42 -8.74 12.96
CA TRP A 76 -7.75 -7.56 13.51
C TRP A 76 -7.46 -6.55 12.40
N VAL A 77 -7.81 -5.29 12.64
CA VAL A 77 -7.46 -4.14 11.79
C VAL A 77 -6.82 -3.04 12.62
N ILE A 78 -5.97 -2.19 12.02
CA ILE A 78 -5.44 -1.01 12.72
C ILE A 78 -6.29 0.22 12.37
N ARG A 79 -6.77 0.93 13.39
CA ARG A 79 -7.53 2.18 13.28
C ARG A 79 -6.75 3.34 13.90
N PRO A 80 -6.81 4.55 13.31
CA PRO A 80 -6.28 5.75 13.96
C PRO A 80 -7.24 6.22 15.06
N MET A 81 -6.69 6.64 16.20
CA MET A 81 -7.43 7.15 17.37
C MET A 81 -7.05 8.60 17.70
N GLY A 82 -6.71 9.37 16.65
CA GLY A 82 -6.18 10.72 16.76
C GLY A 82 -4.70 10.80 16.43
N GLN A 83 -4.10 11.96 16.68
CA GLN A 83 -2.72 12.22 16.29
C GLN A 83 -1.76 11.27 17.01
N ALA A 84 -1.02 10.49 16.23
CA ALA A 84 -0.02 9.53 16.72
C ALA A 84 -0.56 8.43 17.67
N ASN A 85 -1.88 8.25 17.76
CA ASN A 85 -2.52 7.19 18.51
C ASN A 85 -3.21 6.22 17.56
N TYR A 86 -3.07 4.93 17.83
CA TYR A 86 -3.59 3.85 17.01
C TYR A 86 -4.17 2.76 17.90
N GLN A 87 -4.97 1.90 17.28
CA GLN A 87 -5.61 0.80 17.96
C GLN A 87 -5.76 -0.37 17.01
N PHE A 88 -5.42 -1.56 17.47
CA PHE A 88 -5.91 -2.79 16.85
C PHE A 88 -7.35 -2.98 17.31
N SER A 89 -8.26 -3.20 16.38
CA SER A 89 -9.67 -3.45 16.68
C SER A 89 -10.12 -4.68 15.92
N LEU A 90 -10.93 -5.54 16.55
CA LEU A 90 -11.66 -6.56 15.82
C LEU A 90 -12.69 -5.91 14.89
N ALA A 91 -12.77 -6.43 13.66
CA ALA A 91 -13.74 -6.00 12.67
C ALA A 91 -14.28 -7.22 11.93
N SER A 92 -15.56 -7.16 11.56
CA SER A 92 -16.15 -8.17 10.69
C SER A 92 -15.54 -8.06 9.29
N MET A 93 -15.20 -9.20 8.70
CA MET A 93 -14.72 -9.25 7.32
C MET A 93 -15.85 -8.79 6.36
N PRO A 94 -15.64 -7.74 5.55
CA PRO A 94 -16.59 -7.42 4.49
C PRO A 94 -16.59 -8.58 3.48
N ARG A 95 -17.72 -9.29 3.38
CA ARG A 95 -17.90 -10.34 2.37
C ARG A 95 -18.13 -9.67 1.01
N ILE A 96 -17.06 -9.49 0.24
CA ILE A 96 -17.18 -9.17 -1.19
C ILE A 96 -17.53 -10.48 -1.89
N ILE A 97 -18.83 -10.67 -2.14
CA ILE A 97 -19.33 -11.80 -2.90
C ILE A 97 -19.56 -11.30 -4.32
N PRO A 98 -18.85 -11.83 -5.34
CA PRO A 98 -19.15 -11.52 -6.73
C PRO A 98 -20.61 -11.86 -7.00
N ASN A 99 -21.38 -10.86 -7.45
CA ASN A 99 -22.76 -11.11 -7.84
C ASN A 99 -22.74 -11.96 -9.12
N SER A 100 -23.18 -13.21 -9.04
CA SER A 100 -23.20 -14.16 -10.16
C SER A 100 -24.15 -13.75 -11.29
N LEU A 101 -25.01 -12.75 -11.08
CA LEU A 101 -25.92 -12.18 -12.08
C LEU A 101 -25.34 -10.94 -12.79
N LEU A 102 -24.11 -10.51 -12.45
CA LEU A 102 -23.45 -9.44 -13.19
C LEU A 102 -23.09 -9.93 -14.59
N VAL A 103 -23.78 -9.38 -15.60
CA VAL A 103 -23.45 -9.58 -17.01
C VAL A 103 -22.09 -8.92 -17.27
N GLU A 104 -21.14 -9.71 -17.76
CA GLU A 104 -19.81 -9.24 -18.18
C GLU A 104 -19.97 -8.20 -19.30
N THR A 105 -19.83 -6.92 -18.95
CA THR A 105 -19.87 -5.83 -19.92
C THR A 105 -18.45 -5.51 -20.36
N LYS A 106 -18.08 -5.90 -21.58
CA LYS A 106 -16.80 -5.52 -22.17
C LYS A 106 -16.76 -4.00 -22.34
N ILE A 107 -15.79 -3.34 -21.73
CA ILE A 107 -15.55 -1.91 -21.95
C ILE A 107 -14.76 -1.77 -23.26
N PRO A 108 -15.31 -1.10 -24.29
CA PRO A 108 -14.53 -0.74 -25.47
C PRO A 108 -13.41 0.22 -25.04
N ASP A 109 -12.20 -0.02 -25.52
CA ASP A 109 -11.05 0.84 -25.31
C ASP A 109 -11.35 2.23 -25.88
N ALA A 110 -11.82 3.12 -25.01
CA ALA A 110 -12.39 4.40 -25.39
C ALA A 110 -11.32 5.48 -25.38
N THR A 111 -10.35 5.35 -26.27
CA THR A 111 -9.68 6.51 -26.85
C THR A 111 -9.62 6.27 -28.36
N PRO A 112 -10.28 7.08 -29.25
CA PRO A 112 -11.02 8.32 -28.96
C PRO A 112 -12.19 8.65 -29.93
N GLY A 113 -13.44 8.52 -29.49
CA GLY A 113 -14.58 9.19 -30.15
C GLY A 113 -14.46 10.73 -30.14
N ILE A 114 -13.69 11.27 -29.19
CA ILE A 114 -13.35 12.70 -29.11
C ILE A 114 -12.43 13.15 -30.24
N ILE A 115 -11.42 12.36 -30.63
CA ILE A 115 -10.51 12.72 -31.74
C ILE A 115 -11.27 12.63 -33.07
N ALA A 116 -12.15 11.65 -33.26
CA ALA A 116 -12.96 11.54 -34.47
C ALA A 116 -13.88 12.75 -34.70
N ARG A 117 -14.39 13.38 -33.63
CA ARG A 117 -15.31 14.52 -33.70
C ARG A 117 -14.61 15.87 -33.99
N TYR A 118 -13.30 15.98 -33.72
CA TYR A 118 -12.51 17.22 -33.89
C TYR A 118 -11.32 17.07 -34.87
N ALA A 119 -11.27 15.98 -35.64
CA ALA A 119 -10.17 15.64 -36.56
C ALA A 119 -9.88 16.68 -37.65
N PHE A 120 -10.79 17.64 -37.91
CA PHE A 120 -10.57 18.67 -38.92
C PHE A 120 -9.54 19.74 -38.51
N ASN A 121 -9.25 19.92 -37.20
CA ASN A 121 -8.34 20.97 -36.70
C ASN A 121 -7.33 20.49 -35.64
N VAL A 122 -7.26 19.21 -35.33
CA VAL A 122 -6.36 18.68 -34.29
C VAL A 122 -5.57 17.51 -34.85
N ALA A 123 -4.24 17.63 -34.81
CA ALA A 123 -3.31 16.54 -35.10
C ALA A 123 -2.61 16.11 -33.80
N ILE A 124 -2.34 14.81 -33.68
CA ILE A 124 -1.48 14.29 -32.61
C ILE A 124 -0.06 14.81 -32.88
N SER A 125 0.50 15.62 -31.98
CA SER A 125 1.87 16.14 -32.10
C SER A 125 2.93 15.19 -31.55
N ASP A 126 2.57 14.36 -30.57
CA ASP A 126 3.43 13.33 -29.99
C ASP A 126 2.55 12.27 -29.28
N GLU A 127 2.91 10.99 -29.39
CA GLU A 127 2.24 9.89 -28.71
C GLU A 127 3.27 9.01 -28.02
N LYS A 128 3.10 8.77 -26.71
CA LYS A 128 4.02 7.96 -25.91
C LYS A 128 3.31 6.75 -25.35
N HIS A 129 3.79 5.57 -25.73
CA HIS A 129 3.31 4.30 -25.22
C HIS A 129 4.24 3.80 -24.11
N TYR A 130 3.65 3.42 -22.98
CA TYR A 130 4.37 2.85 -21.85
C TYR A 130 4.01 1.37 -21.72
N ARG A 131 5.02 0.53 -21.57
CA ARG A 131 4.85 -0.87 -21.18
C ARG A 131 5.25 -1.01 -19.72
N LEU A 132 4.41 -1.66 -18.92
CA LEU A 132 4.81 -2.05 -17.56
C LEU A 132 5.80 -3.21 -17.67
N VAL A 133 7.03 -2.97 -17.20
CA VAL A 133 8.12 -3.94 -17.26
C VAL A 133 8.50 -4.33 -15.83
N PRO A 134 8.52 -5.64 -15.48
CA PRO A 134 9.02 -6.12 -14.19
C PRO A 134 10.45 -5.64 -13.91
N PRO A 135 10.84 -5.42 -12.64
CA PRO A 135 12.15 -4.85 -12.30
C PRO A 135 13.34 -5.63 -12.85
N GLU A 136 13.24 -6.97 -12.84
CA GLU A 136 14.23 -7.90 -13.39
C GLU A 136 14.42 -7.81 -14.92
N GLN A 137 13.52 -7.14 -15.65
CA GLN A 137 13.61 -6.94 -17.10
C GLN A 137 14.01 -5.50 -17.48
N LEU A 138 14.30 -4.66 -16.49
CA LEU A 138 14.71 -3.27 -16.72
C LEU A 138 16.21 -3.21 -17.01
N THR A 139 16.59 -2.67 -18.17
CA THR A 139 18.01 -2.53 -18.52
C THR A 139 18.59 -1.22 -18.00
N ASP A 140 19.93 -1.15 -17.91
CA ASP A 140 20.63 0.10 -17.57
C ASP A 140 20.37 1.20 -18.62
N GLU A 141 20.15 0.79 -19.88
CA GLU A 141 19.77 1.68 -20.99
C GLU A 141 18.36 2.26 -20.78
N ASP A 142 17.38 1.43 -20.37
CA ASP A 142 16.03 1.90 -20.03
C ASP A 142 16.06 2.93 -18.90
N LEU A 143 16.90 2.70 -17.89
CA LEU A 143 17.10 3.61 -16.76
C LEU A 143 17.77 4.93 -17.18
N ALA A 144 18.74 4.89 -18.09
CA ALA A 144 19.38 6.07 -18.65
C ALA A 144 18.38 6.91 -19.47
N ASN A 145 17.65 6.25 -20.39
CA ASN A 145 16.61 6.88 -21.21
C ASN A 145 15.49 7.50 -20.35
N TYR A 146 15.12 6.84 -19.25
CA TYR A 146 14.15 7.39 -18.30
C TYR A 146 14.69 8.64 -17.59
N ARG A 147 15.96 8.64 -17.16
CA ARG A 147 16.60 9.78 -16.49
C ARG A 147 16.73 11.00 -17.40
N ASP A 148 17.06 10.79 -18.67
CA ASP A 148 17.23 11.88 -19.63
C ASP A 148 15.88 12.47 -20.06
N ARG A 149 14.82 11.67 -20.13
CA ARG A 149 13.45 12.17 -20.35
C ARG A 149 12.95 13.12 -19.25
N VAL A 150 13.38 12.94 -18.00
CA VAL A 150 12.97 13.81 -16.88
C VAL A 150 13.67 15.19 -16.95
N LYS A 151 14.79 15.31 -17.67
CA LYS A 151 15.59 16.54 -17.75
C LYS A 151 15.08 17.59 -18.76
N SER A 152 14.02 17.31 -19.52
CA SER A 152 13.47 18.29 -20.45
C SER A 152 12.18 18.94 -19.94
N PRO A 153 12.27 20.18 -19.46
CA PRO A 153 11.26 21.18 -19.74
C PRO A 153 11.93 22.37 -20.43
N GLN A 154 12.05 22.36 -21.75
CA GLN A 154 12.10 23.64 -22.48
C GLN A 154 10.65 24.05 -22.71
N ARG A 155 10.12 24.88 -21.80
CA ARG A 155 9.08 25.83 -22.19
C ARG A 155 9.78 26.88 -23.06
N SER A 156 9.54 26.84 -24.36
CA SER A 156 9.74 27.99 -25.22
C SER A 156 8.75 29.08 -24.81
N GLU A 157 9.26 30.28 -24.56
CA GLU A 157 8.48 31.52 -24.41
C GLU A 157 7.62 31.82 -25.64
#